data_AF-A0A4Y6USY0-F1
#
_entry.id   AF-A0A4Y6USY0-F1
#
_cell.length_a   1.000
_cell.length_b   1.000
_cell.length_c   1.000
_cell.angle_alpha   90.00
_cell.angle_beta   90.00
_cell.angle_gamma   90.00
#
_symmetry.space_group_name_H-M   'P 1'
#
loop_
_entity.id
_entity.type
_entity.pdbx_description
1 polymer ?
#
loop_
_entity_poly.entity_id
_entity_poly.type
_entity_poly.pdbx_seq_one_letter_code
_entity_poly.pdbx_strand_id
1 'polypeptide(L)'
;MNRQRSKLAALLLNLVPGLGHVYWGNRSRGFIYFLLPLFMLIGGGLLAAIAESDAPMALGIAGTCLVWFISMFDMLVAVLSRPLGPDAPYGYYGHAPSAPRHPGYAEDPYGAYRSGESGAPRTADREEEPRAGFGPGEEADYPPYPPYPPVGDGRMLREPNYFSDVQRFCTVVLSFVPGLGHLYMGLVQRGVSFLAAFFGLTTALVFLSIFTGEETFLMFLGVLPIIWIYGMFDAVQLAGRKSRGEQLRDFSLIERWDMGRDGSGKSRTMGLLLAIVPGAAHMYLGLMKRGAQLMILFFGSIYILDVLGLSIFLFLVPLIWFYAFFDALQQVGRYGREPLVDKPLLDNFEANRGWLGVLLVALGLYYVLKTLVMPFIDLYLPTLGFLHELEPYIRNAVVALLLIGGGFKLMKTGRRARA
;
A
#
# COMPACT_ATOMS: atom_id res chain seq x y z
N MET A 1 -6.31 -8.62 41.67
CA MET A 1 -6.85 -8.21 40.35
C MET A 1 -5.74 -8.32 39.30
N ASN A 2 -5.44 -9.54 38.83
CA ASN A 2 -4.38 -9.76 37.82
C ASN A 2 -4.91 -9.41 36.44
N ARG A 3 -4.74 -8.15 36.04
CA ARG A 3 -5.00 -7.71 34.67
C ARG A 3 -3.91 -8.33 33.79
N GLN A 4 -4.25 -9.35 32.98
CA GLN A 4 -3.37 -9.81 31.90
C GLN A 4 -3.08 -8.59 31.01
N ARG A 5 -1.87 -8.04 31.10
CA ARG A 5 -1.45 -6.87 30.33
C ARG A 5 -0.94 -7.38 28.98
N SER A 6 -1.47 -6.86 27.88
CA SER A 6 -1.08 -7.31 26.54
C SER A 6 0.36 -6.87 26.24
N LYS A 7 1.21 -7.85 25.89
CA LYS A 7 2.61 -7.64 25.47
C LYS A 7 2.73 -6.60 24.34
N LEU A 8 1.79 -6.66 23.40
CA LEU A 8 1.71 -5.76 22.25
C LEU A 8 1.46 -4.30 22.66
N ALA A 9 0.50 -4.04 23.55
CA ALA A 9 0.25 -2.67 24.01
C ALA A 9 1.46 -2.09 24.75
N ALA A 10 2.19 -2.89 25.52
CA ALA A 10 3.40 -2.46 26.21
C ALA A 10 4.47 -1.95 25.24
N LEU A 11 4.63 -2.65 24.11
CA LEU A 11 5.61 -2.34 23.09
C LEU A 11 5.19 -1.13 22.24
N LEU A 12 3.91 -1.04 21.86
CA LEU A 12 3.36 0.14 21.16
C LEU A 12 3.42 1.41 22.02
N LEU A 13 3.10 1.30 23.31
CA LEU A 13 3.20 2.43 24.24
C LEU A 13 4.65 2.91 24.38
N ASN A 14 5.64 2.01 24.27
CA ASN A 14 7.04 2.38 24.36
C ASN A 14 7.60 3.09 23.11
N LEU A 15 6.79 3.32 22.07
CA LEU A 15 7.16 4.22 20.98
C LEU A 15 7.49 5.62 21.53
N VAL A 16 6.75 6.05 22.56
CA VAL A 16 7.17 7.12 23.46
C VAL A 16 8.01 6.49 24.57
N PRO A 17 9.30 6.82 24.69
CA PRO A 17 10.18 6.27 25.71
C PRO A 17 9.54 6.28 27.11
N GLY A 18 9.54 5.14 27.77
CA GLY A 18 9.09 5.01 29.16
C GLY A 18 7.60 4.72 29.36
N LEU A 19 6.69 5.09 28.44
CA LEU A 19 5.26 4.80 28.61
C LEU A 19 4.97 3.28 28.62
N GLY A 20 5.75 2.51 27.87
CA GLY A 20 5.68 1.06 27.90
C GLY A 20 6.02 0.46 29.26
N HIS A 21 7.08 0.95 29.91
CA HIS A 21 7.46 0.47 31.25
C HIS A 21 6.42 0.82 32.31
N VAL A 22 5.78 1.99 32.21
CA VAL A 22 4.65 2.36 33.08
C VAL A 22 3.49 1.36 32.89
N TYR A 23 3.16 1.05 31.64
CA TYR A 23 2.16 0.03 31.31
C TYR A 23 2.57 -1.36 31.77
N TRP A 24 3.86 -1.70 31.85
CA TRP A 24 4.34 -2.99 32.35
C TRP A 24 4.44 -3.07 33.88
N GLY A 25 4.25 -1.94 34.57
CA GLY A 25 4.25 -1.84 36.04
C GLY A 25 5.56 -1.34 36.65
N ASN A 26 6.58 -1.09 35.83
CA ASN A 26 7.87 -0.56 36.27
C ASN A 26 7.87 0.98 36.17
N ARG A 27 7.21 1.64 37.13
CA ARG A 27 7.06 3.12 37.14
C ARG A 27 8.39 3.88 37.18
N SER A 28 9.40 3.35 37.86
CA SER A 28 10.73 3.99 37.94
C SER A 28 11.43 4.02 36.58
N ARG A 29 11.54 2.87 35.91
CA ARG A 29 12.11 2.80 34.56
C ARG A 29 11.32 3.62 33.56
N GLY A 30 9.99 3.59 33.66
CA GLY A 30 9.12 4.41 32.81
C GLY A 30 9.35 5.91 32.98
N PHE A 31 9.52 6.39 34.20
CA PHE A 31 9.83 7.78 34.46
C PHE A 31 11.21 8.20 33.93
N ILE A 32 12.24 7.38 34.18
CA ILE A 32 13.61 7.64 33.71
C ILE A 32 13.66 7.72 32.19
N TYR A 33 13.13 6.71 31.50
CA TYR A 33 13.16 6.68 30.04
C TYR A 33 12.30 7.76 29.40
N PHE A 34 11.26 8.25 30.07
CA PHE A 34 10.48 9.39 29.56
C PHE A 34 11.23 10.72 29.71
N LEU A 35 11.87 10.95 30.86
CA LEU A 35 12.43 12.25 31.22
C LEU A 35 13.83 12.47 30.63
N LEU A 36 14.62 11.41 30.51
CA LEU A 36 16.02 11.50 30.08
C LEU A 36 16.20 11.93 28.60
N PRO A 37 15.43 11.41 27.62
CA PRO A 37 15.46 11.93 26.24
C PRO A 37 14.99 13.38 26.13
N LEU A 38 13.94 13.74 26.89
CA LEU A 38 13.46 15.12 26.94
C LEU A 38 14.55 16.08 27.46
N PHE A 39 15.27 15.67 28.51
CA PHE A 39 16.37 16.44 29.07
C PHE A 39 17.55 16.57 28.09
N MET A 40 17.90 15.51 27.36
CA MET A 40 18.97 15.57 26.36
C MET A 40 18.62 16.45 25.17
N LEU A 41 17.38 16.41 24.69
CA LEU A 41 16.92 17.26 23.60
C LEU A 41 16.88 18.74 24.00
N ILE A 42 16.25 19.05 25.14
CA ILE A 42 16.15 20.43 25.66
C ILE A 42 17.53 20.96 26.05
N GLY A 43 18.35 20.16 26.74
CA GLY A 43 19.69 20.52 27.15
C GLY A 43 20.63 20.74 25.97
N GLY A 44 20.56 19.88 24.95
CA GLY A 44 21.30 20.06 23.70
C GLY A 44 20.91 21.34 22.97
N GLY A 45 19.60 21.65 22.90
CA GLY A 45 19.11 22.89 22.31
C GLY A 45 19.52 24.15 23.09
N LEU A 46 19.46 24.11 24.42
CA LEU A 46 19.90 25.22 25.26
C LEU A 46 21.41 25.47 25.13
N LEU A 47 22.22 24.40 25.16
CA LEU A 47 23.67 24.52 24.98
C LEU A 47 24.03 25.01 23.58
N ALA A 48 23.29 24.61 22.54
CA ALA A 48 23.50 25.11 21.19
C ALA A 48 23.22 26.61 21.09
N ALA A 49 22.16 27.09 21.76
CA ALA A 49 21.84 28.51 21.82
C ALA A 49 22.89 29.33 22.58
N ILE A 50 23.46 28.78 23.66
CA ILE A 50 24.51 29.46 24.45
C ILE A 50 25.86 29.43 23.71
N ALA A 51 26.18 28.32 23.05
CA ALA A 51 27.46 28.11 22.38
C ALA A 51 27.51 28.67 20.95
N GLU A 52 26.39 29.20 20.44
CA GLU A 52 26.23 29.61 19.03
C GLU A 52 26.76 28.55 18.05
N SER A 53 26.51 27.28 18.35
CA SER A 53 27.05 26.13 17.63
C SER A 53 26.01 25.03 17.53
N ASP A 54 25.93 24.36 16.37
CA ASP A 54 24.98 23.26 16.15
C ASP A 54 25.41 21.94 16.81
N ALA A 55 26.68 21.81 17.22
CA ALA A 55 27.24 20.57 17.75
C ALA A 55 26.53 20.05 19.03
N PRO A 56 26.20 20.89 20.04
CA PRO A 56 25.47 20.43 21.22
C PRO A 56 24.03 19.98 20.91
N MET A 57 23.36 20.60 19.93
CA MET A 57 22.04 20.17 19.46
C MET A 57 22.13 18.81 18.79
N ALA A 58 23.11 18.62 17.88
CA ALA A 58 23.34 17.35 17.22
C ALA A 58 23.64 16.21 18.22
N LEU A 59 24.46 16.48 19.24
CA LEU A 59 24.73 15.53 20.33
C LEU A 59 23.49 15.23 21.19
N GLY A 60 22.66 16.24 21.47
CA GLY A 60 21.40 16.07 22.19
C GLY A 60 20.40 15.19 21.43
N ILE A 61 20.28 15.39 20.11
CA ILE A 61 19.46 14.56 19.22
C ILE A 61 20.01 13.13 19.18
N ALA A 62 21.32 12.96 18.98
CA ALA A 62 21.95 11.64 18.95
C ALA A 62 21.77 10.88 20.27
N GLY A 63 21.96 11.55 21.41
CA GLY A 63 21.74 10.99 22.74
C GLY A 63 20.28 10.59 22.99
N THR A 64 19.33 11.42 22.53
CA THR A 64 17.88 11.13 22.57
C THR A 64 17.56 9.84 21.81
N CYS A 65 18.08 9.70 20.59
CA CYS A 65 17.92 8.49 19.79
C CYS A 65 18.52 7.25 20.47
N LEU A 66 19.73 7.37 21.04
CA LEU A 66 20.40 6.26 21.72
C LEU A 66 19.60 5.77 22.94
N VAL A 67 19.12 6.70 23.76
CA VAL A 67 18.31 6.37 24.95
C VAL A 67 16.97 5.76 24.54
N TRP A 68 16.36 6.25 23.44
CA TRP A 68 15.16 5.66 22.87
C TRP A 68 15.38 4.18 22.50
N PHE A 69 16.50 3.85 21.83
CA PHE A 69 16.85 2.46 21.52
C PHE A 69 17.08 1.60 22.77
N ILE A 70 17.80 2.13 23.77
CA ILE A 70 18.00 1.43 25.06
C ILE A 70 16.66 1.14 25.73
N SER A 71 15.76 2.12 25.76
CA SER A 71 14.41 1.94 26.33
C SER A 71 13.61 0.87 25.57
N MET A 72 13.67 0.90 24.24
CA MET A 72 12.98 -0.09 23.41
C MET A 72 13.51 -1.51 23.65
N PHE A 73 14.83 -1.65 23.77
CA PHE A 73 15.46 -2.94 24.05
C PHE A 73 15.17 -3.44 25.47
N ASP A 74 15.26 -2.58 26.50
CA ASP A 74 14.91 -2.97 27.87
C ASP A 74 13.44 -3.39 27.99
N MET A 75 12.52 -2.75 27.26
CA MET A 75 11.13 -3.20 27.17
C MET A 75 10.99 -4.55 26.48
N LEU A 76 11.68 -4.76 25.36
CA LEU A 76 11.65 -6.02 24.64
C LEU A 76 12.12 -7.18 25.54
N VAL A 77 13.22 -6.98 26.27
CA VAL A 77 13.70 -7.93 27.29
C VAL A 77 12.66 -8.10 28.40
N ALA A 78 12.13 -7.03 28.98
CA ALA A 78 11.16 -7.11 30.07
C ALA A 78 9.85 -7.85 29.71
N VAL A 79 9.44 -7.80 28.44
CA VAL A 79 8.26 -8.48 27.90
C VAL A 79 8.54 -9.95 27.57
N LEU A 80 9.78 -10.28 27.19
CA LEU A 80 10.24 -11.64 26.88
C LEU A 80 10.64 -12.44 28.14
N SER A 81 11.25 -11.80 29.13
CA SER A 81 11.82 -12.45 30.32
C SER A 81 10.80 -12.85 31.39
N ARG A 82 9.53 -12.47 31.25
CA ARG A 82 8.45 -12.98 32.11
C ARG A 82 7.65 -14.04 31.36
N PRO A 83 7.78 -15.33 31.71
CA PRO A 83 6.80 -16.33 31.32
C PRO A 83 5.43 -15.82 31.77
N LEU A 84 4.40 -16.00 30.96
CA LEU A 84 3.06 -16.00 31.53
C LEU A 84 3.12 -17.01 32.69
N GLY A 85 2.70 -16.61 33.90
CA GLY A 85 2.40 -17.60 34.92
C GLY A 85 1.51 -18.66 34.28
N PRO A 86 1.73 -19.96 34.57
CA PRO A 86 1.10 -21.04 33.85
C PRO A 86 -0.38 -20.74 33.70
N ASP A 87 -0.84 -20.73 32.45
CA ASP A 87 -2.26 -20.78 32.15
C ASP A 87 -2.80 -21.98 32.92
N ALA A 88 -3.57 -21.71 33.98
CA ALA A 88 -4.36 -22.73 34.63
C ALA A 88 -5.76 -22.68 34.03
N PRO A 89 -6.06 -23.40 32.94
CA PRO A 89 -7.30 -24.14 32.90
C PRO A 89 -7.14 -25.36 33.84
N TYR A 90 -8.23 -25.77 34.46
CA TYR A 90 -8.35 -26.86 35.46
C TYR A 90 -8.09 -26.47 36.91
N GLY A 91 -9.09 -25.80 37.49
CA GLY A 91 -9.49 -26.13 38.85
C GLY A 91 -10.05 -27.56 38.86
N TYR A 92 -9.22 -28.54 39.21
CA TYR A 92 -9.67 -29.85 39.67
C TYR A 92 -8.91 -30.22 40.95
N TYR A 93 -9.27 -29.58 42.05
CA TYR A 93 -9.15 -30.14 43.39
C TYR A 93 -10.37 -29.66 44.18
N GLY A 94 -11.52 -30.23 43.83
CA GLY A 94 -12.63 -30.31 44.77
C GLY A 94 -12.30 -31.39 45.78
N HIS A 95 -12.06 -30.99 47.03
CA HIS A 95 -12.12 -31.89 48.16
C HIS A 95 -13.36 -32.77 48.07
N ALA A 96 -13.17 -34.09 48.08
CA ALA A 96 -14.27 -35.04 48.16
C ALA A 96 -15.04 -34.83 49.48
N PRO A 97 -16.36 -34.63 49.45
CA PRO A 97 -17.19 -34.87 50.61
C PRO A 97 -17.27 -36.39 50.79
N SER A 98 -16.89 -36.85 51.98
CA SER A 98 -17.06 -38.21 52.47
C SER A 98 -18.49 -38.70 52.25
N ALA A 99 -18.65 -39.69 51.36
CA ALA A 99 -19.91 -40.40 51.18
C ALA A 99 -20.11 -41.46 52.28
N PRO A 100 -21.35 -41.70 52.75
CA PRO A 100 -21.60 -42.58 53.90
C PRO A 100 -21.38 -44.07 53.57
N ARG A 101 -20.85 -44.79 54.56
CA ARG A 101 -20.77 -46.26 54.59
C ARG A 101 -22.15 -46.90 54.44
N HIS A 102 -22.29 -47.83 53.51
CA HIS A 102 -23.31 -48.90 53.60
C HIS A 102 -22.62 -50.26 53.77
N PRO A 103 -23.19 -51.18 54.58
CA PRO A 103 -22.50 -52.38 55.05
C PRO A 103 -22.42 -53.47 54.00
N GLY A 104 -21.30 -54.19 53.99
CA GLY A 104 -21.04 -55.31 53.11
C GLY A 104 -21.96 -56.50 53.36
N TYR A 105 -22.29 -57.18 52.27
CA TYR A 105 -22.58 -58.61 52.28
C TYR A 105 -21.25 -59.36 52.35
N ALA A 106 -21.21 -60.32 53.26
CA ALA A 106 -20.09 -61.20 53.50
C ALA A 106 -20.06 -62.38 52.51
N GLU A 107 -18.90 -63.02 52.46
CA GLU A 107 -18.62 -64.41 52.06
C GLU A 107 -18.18 -64.67 50.60
N ASP A 108 -16.86 -64.64 50.42
CA ASP A 108 -16.06 -65.70 49.76
C ASP A 108 -16.14 -67.00 50.62
N PRO A 109 -15.67 -68.22 50.22
CA PRO A 109 -14.93 -68.59 49.01
C PRO A 109 -15.26 -70.01 48.43
N TYR A 110 -14.58 -70.38 47.32
CA TYR A 110 -14.35 -71.73 46.75
C TYR A 110 -15.28 -72.27 45.62
N GLY A 111 -14.63 -72.73 44.53
CA GLY A 111 -15.12 -73.80 43.63
C GLY A 111 -15.26 -73.38 42.16
N ALA A 112 -14.20 -73.37 41.34
CA ALA A 112 -13.70 -74.52 40.57
C ALA A 112 -14.62 -75.03 39.44
N TYR A 113 -14.17 -74.80 38.21
CA TYR A 113 -14.31 -75.61 36.97
C TYR A 113 -15.48 -76.61 36.84
N ARG A 114 -16.31 -76.46 35.79
CA ARG A 114 -16.33 -77.40 34.64
C ARG A 114 -17.30 -77.01 33.51
N SER A 115 -16.83 -77.32 32.32
CA SER A 115 -17.47 -77.45 31.01
C SER A 115 -18.68 -78.40 30.96
N GLY A 116 -19.57 -78.17 29.99
CA GLY A 116 -20.24 -79.26 29.26
C GLY A 116 -21.76 -79.15 29.13
N GLU A 117 -22.18 -78.72 27.93
CA GLU A 117 -23.23 -79.28 27.07
C GLU A 117 -24.65 -79.64 27.54
N SER A 118 -25.53 -79.56 26.52
CA SER A 118 -26.89 -80.10 26.37
C SER A 118 -27.99 -79.32 27.10
N GLY A 119 -29.13 -78.97 26.49
CA GLY A 119 -29.74 -79.36 25.22
C GLY A 119 -31.26 -79.35 25.46
N ALA A 120 -32.03 -78.63 24.66
CA ALA A 120 -33.49 -78.76 24.62
C ALA A 120 -34.06 -78.18 23.31
N PRO A 121 -34.74 -79.00 22.48
CA PRO A 121 -35.32 -78.60 21.19
C PRO A 121 -36.85 -78.50 21.23
N ARG A 122 -37.42 -77.65 20.36
CA ARG A 122 -38.81 -77.71 19.83
C ARG A 122 -38.76 -77.10 18.41
N THR A 123 -38.84 -77.84 17.30
CA THR A 123 -40.02 -78.41 16.59
C THR A 123 -41.18 -77.39 16.43
N ALA A 124 -41.83 -77.15 15.28
CA ALA A 124 -41.80 -77.72 13.93
C ALA A 124 -42.55 -76.76 12.96
N ASP A 125 -42.11 -76.77 11.69
CA ASP A 125 -42.84 -76.73 10.40
C ASP A 125 -43.97 -75.70 10.12
N ARG A 126 -43.72 -74.81 9.13
CA ARG A 126 -44.74 -74.40 8.13
C ARG A 126 -44.10 -73.88 6.83
N GLU A 127 -44.48 -74.51 5.72
CA GLU A 127 -44.13 -74.20 4.33
C GLU A 127 -45.02 -73.06 3.74
N GLU A 128 -44.41 -72.20 2.93
CA GLU A 128 -44.80 -71.37 1.74
C GLU A 128 -46.32 -71.13 1.42
N GLU A 129 -46.85 -69.96 0.99
CA GLU A 129 -46.47 -68.86 0.05
C GLU A 129 -47.60 -67.76 0.09
N PRO A 130 -47.69 -66.66 -0.74
CA PRO A 130 -46.72 -65.63 -1.16
C PRO A 130 -47.24 -64.16 -1.03
N ARG A 131 -46.33 -63.19 -1.23
CA ARG A 131 -46.50 -61.74 -1.56
C ARG A 131 -46.86 -60.77 -0.42
N ALA A 132 -45.94 -59.85 -0.12
CA ALA A 132 -45.92 -58.50 -0.71
C ALA A 132 -44.87 -57.61 -0.01
N GLY A 133 -44.17 -56.79 -0.78
CA GLY A 133 -43.51 -55.59 -0.27
C GLY A 133 -42.01 -55.57 -0.50
N PHE A 134 -41.62 -54.87 -1.56
CA PHE A 134 -40.40 -54.07 -1.71
C PHE A 134 -39.27 -54.34 -0.70
N GLY A 135 -38.15 -54.87 -1.22
CA GLY A 135 -36.94 -55.12 -0.45
C GLY A 135 -36.44 -53.85 0.27
N PRO A 136 -35.97 -53.97 1.52
CA PRO A 136 -35.36 -52.83 2.19
C PRO A 136 -33.99 -52.58 1.56
N GLY A 137 -33.87 -51.40 0.95
CA GLY A 137 -32.69 -50.54 0.97
C GLY A 137 -31.38 -51.13 0.45
N GLU A 138 -30.90 -50.56 -0.66
CA GLU A 138 -29.47 -50.46 -0.94
C GLU A 138 -28.72 -50.13 0.36
N GLU A 139 -27.97 -51.12 0.85
CA GLU A 139 -27.06 -50.97 1.98
C GLU A 139 -25.93 -50.06 1.51
N ALA A 140 -26.00 -48.79 1.92
CA ALA A 140 -24.93 -47.84 1.70
C ALA A 140 -23.67 -48.36 2.41
N ASP A 141 -22.66 -48.69 1.60
CA ASP A 141 -21.33 -49.14 2.02
C ASP A 141 -20.65 -48.02 2.83
N TYR A 142 -20.87 -48.01 4.15
CA TYR A 142 -20.11 -47.15 5.06
C TYR A 142 -18.74 -47.81 5.28
N PRO A 143 -17.62 -47.12 5.01
CA PRO A 143 -16.30 -47.66 5.34
C PRO A 143 -16.21 -47.89 6.86
N PRO A 144 -15.55 -48.97 7.30
CA PRO A 144 -15.46 -49.30 8.72
C PRO A 144 -14.78 -48.15 9.48
N TYR A 145 -15.34 -47.81 10.65
CA TYR A 145 -14.72 -46.85 11.57
C TYR A 145 -13.25 -47.23 11.81
N PRO A 146 -12.30 -46.28 11.73
CA PRO A 146 -10.92 -46.59 12.02
C PRO A 146 -10.79 -47.01 13.51
N PRO A 147 -9.86 -47.91 13.85
CA PRO A 147 -9.64 -48.32 15.23
C PRO A 147 -9.32 -47.11 16.10
N TYR A 148 -9.85 -47.06 17.32
CA TYR A 148 -9.43 -46.08 18.31
C TYR A 148 -7.90 -46.15 18.48
N PRO A 149 -7.18 -45.01 18.45
CA PRO A 149 -5.75 -45.03 18.62
C PRO A 149 -5.40 -45.51 20.05
N PRO A 150 -4.27 -46.22 20.22
CA PRO A 150 -3.84 -46.69 21.52
C PRO A 150 -3.67 -45.51 22.49
N VAL A 151 -4.23 -45.66 23.69
CA VAL A 151 -4.02 -44.73 24.80
C VAL A 151 -2.59 -44.89 25.29
N GLY A 152 -1.74 -43.92 24.96
CA GLY A 152 -0.36 -43.84 25.44
C GLY A 152 0.69 -43.89 24.33
N ASP A 153 0.85 -42.79 23.61
CA ASP A 153 2.14 -42.10 23.54
C ASP A 153 1.93 -40.72 22.93
N GLY A 154 2.39 -39.69 23.64
CA GLY A 154 2.11 -38.30 23.33
C GLY A 154 2.70 -37.87 22.00
N ARG A 155 1.90 -37.91 20.93
CA ARG A 155 2.07 -37.04 19.78
C ARG A 155 0.74 -36.39 19.48
N MET A 156 0.59 -35.17 20.01
CA MET A 156 -0.54 -34.33 19.63
C MET A 156 -0.54 -34.16 18.12
N LEU A 157 -1.73 -34.35 17.58
CA LEU A 157 -2.17 -34.09 16.23
C LEU A 157 -1.55 -32.78 15.71
N ARG A 158 -1.06 -32.83 14.47
CA ARG A 158 -0.68 -31.66 13.65
C ARG A 158 -1.58 -30.47 13.99
N GLU A 159 -1.02 -29.50 14.70
CA GLU A 159 -1.75 -28.30 15.10
C GLU A 159 -2.36 -27.65 13.84
N PRO A 160 -3.66 -27.28 13.84
CA PRO A 160 -4.17 -26.40 12.80
C PRO A 160 -3.28 -25.16 12.79
N ASN A 161 -3.01 -24.58 11.61
CA ASN A 161 -2.21 -23.37 11.40
C ASN A 161 -2.82 -22.14 12.14
N TYR A 162 -2.98 -22.19 13.46
CA TYR A 162 -3.32 -21.06 14.29
C TYR A 162 -2.07 -20.21 14.33
N PHE A 163 -2.20 -19.03 13.72
CA PHE A 163 -1.20 -17.99 13.85
C PHE A 163 -1.12 -17.60 15.33
N SER A 164 -0.16 -18.22 16.04
CA SER A 164 -0.08 -18.21 17.50
C SER A 164 0.26 -16.81 18.02
N ASP A 165 -0.04 -16.52 19.29
CA ASP A 165 0.28 -15.23 19.88
C ASP A 165 1.79 -14.93 19.86
N VAL A 166 2.62 -15.97 19.85
CA VAL A 166 4.07 -15.85 19.64
C VAL A 166 4.38 -15.40 18.21
N GLN A 167 3.78 -16.01 17.19
CA GLN A 167 3.98 -15.61 15.79
C GLN A 167 3.51 -14.17 15.52
N ARG A 168 2.38 -13.76 16.13
CA ARG A 168 1.90 -12.37 16.08
C ARG A 168 2.91 -11.43 16.70
N PHE A 169 3.37 -11.76 17.92
CA PHE A 169 4.37 -10.96 18.61
C PHE A 169 5.67 -10.83 17.81
N CYS A 170 6.21 -11.95 17.29
CA CYS A 170 7.38 -11.95 16.42
C CYS A 170 7.16 -11.11 15.16
N THR A 171 5.98 -11.15 14.56
CA THR A 171 5.65 -10.33 13.39
C THR A 171 5.72 -8.84 13.70
N VAL A 172 5.16 -8.41 14.84
CA VAL A 172 5.20 -7.00 15.26
C VAL A 172 6.64 -6.58 15.53
N VAL A 173 7.40 -7.38 16.27
CA VAL A 173 8.82 -7.10 16.56
C VAL A 173 9.64 -7.03 15.27
N LEU A 174 9.46 -7.98 14.35
CA LEU A 174 10.16 -7.99 13.07
C LEU A 174 9.74 -6.83 12.16
N SER A 175 8.50 -6.34 12.27
CA SER A 175 8.02 -5.21 11.47
C SER A 175 8.70 -3.87 11.78
N PHE A 176 9.48 -3.78 12.88
CA PHE A 176 10.38 -2.65 13.12
C PHE A 176 11.46 -2.54 12.05
N VAL A 177 11.81 -3.63 11.39
CA VAL A 177 12.63 -3.57 10.17
C VAL A 177 11.68 -3.62 8.97
N PRO A 178 11.69 -2.61 8.07
CA PRO A 178 10.80 -2.57 6.91
C PRO A 178 10.81 -3.90 6.13
N GLY A 179 9.63 -4.49 5.96
CA GLY A 179 9.43 -5.73 5.19
C GLY A 179 9.67 -7.05 5.93
N LEU A 180 10.41 -7.09 7.04
CA LEU A 180 10.70 -8.37 7.72
C LEU A 180 9.47 -9.01 8.38
N GLY A 181 8.55 -8.20 8.91
CA GLY A 181 7.28 -8.70 9.46
C GLY A 181 6.45 -9.45 8.41
N HIS A 182 6.40 -8.94 7.17
CA HIS A 182 5.72 -9.59 6.04
C HIS A 182 6.41 -10.89 5.62
N LEU A 183 7.74 -10.88 5.51
CA LEU A 183 8.52 -12.08 5.18
C LEU A 183 8.27 -13.21 6.19
N TYR A 184 8.25 -12.88 7.49
CA TYR A 184 7.98 -13.85 8.55
C TYR A 184 6.59 -14.50 8.43
N MET A 185 5.58 -13.73 7.98
CA MET A 185 4.25 -14.26 7.74
C MET A 185 4.13 -15.10 6.45
N GLY A 186 5.20 -15.22 5.66
CA GLY A 186 5.20 -15.88 4.35
C GLY A 186 4.72 -14.98 3.20
N LEU A 187 4.58 -13.68 3.43
CA LEU A 187 4.21 -12.68 2.41
C LEU A 187 5.49 -12.13 1.76
N VAL A 188 6.13 -12.97 0.95
CA VAL A 188 7.44 -12.68 0.33
C VAL A 188 7.37 -11.44 -0.54
N GLN A 189 6.35 -11.33 -1.40
CA GLN A 189 6.24 -10.22 -2.34
C GLN A 189 6.03 -8.88 -1.62
N ARG A 190 5.17 -8.83 -0.59
CA ARG A 190 5.03 -7.62 0.23
C ARG A 190 6.29 -7.27 0.99
N GLY A 191 6.93 -8.25 1.62
CA GLY A 191 8.14 -8.03 2.40
C GLY A 191 9.28 -7.48 1.55
N VAL A 192 9.52 -8.09 0.40
CA VAL A 192 10.51 -7.59 -0.57
C VAL A 192 10.13 -6.21 -1.11
N SER A 193 8.85 -5.93 -1.37
CA SER A 193 8.40 -4.60 -1.83
C SER A 193 8.73 -3.51 -0.81
N PHE A 194 8.49 -3.74 0.48
CA PHE A 194 8.82 -2.79 1.53
C PHE A 194 10.33 -2.67 1.77
N LEU A 195 11.07 -3.78 1.69
CA LEU A 195 12.52 -3.78 1.78
C LEU A 195 13.13 -2.95 0.63
N ALA A 196 12.69 -3.19 -0.60
CA ALA A 196 13.12 -2.45 -1.78
C ALA A 196 12.71 -0.97 -1.72
N ALA A 197 11.49 -0.66 -1.27
CA ALA A 197 11.04 0.72 -1.12
C ALA A 197 11.87 1.49 -0.07
N PHE A 198 12.24 0.86 1.04
CA PHE A 198 12.99 1.51 2.10
C PHE A 198 14.50 1.59 1.78
N PHE A 199 15.15 0.43 1.61
CA PHE A 199 16.59 0.38 1.36
C PHE A 199 16.95 0.82 -0.05
N GLY A 200 16.17 0.46 -1.06
CA GLY A 200 16.40 0.90 -2.43
C GLY A 200 16.26 2.42 -2.59
N LEU A 201 15.25 3.04 -1.97
CA LEU A 201 15.13 4.51 -1.95
C LEU A 201 16.30 5.16 -1.22
N THR A 202 16.70 4.62 -0.05
CA THR A 202 17.87 5.13 0.69
C THR A 202 19.13 5.09 -0.16
N THR A 203 19.44 3.93 -0.76
CA THR A 203 20.61 3.76 -1.62
C THR A 203 20.55 4.67 -2.84
N ALA A 204 19.38 4.80 -3.49
CA ALA A 204 19.21 5.66 -4.65
C ALA A 204 19.42 7.15 -4.30
N LEU A 205 18.85 7.63 -3.19
CA LEU A 205 18.99 9.03 -2.77
C LEU A 205 20.44 9.36 -2.38
N VAL A 206 21.11 8.47 -1.64
CA VAL A 206 22.52 8.64 -1.28
C VAL A 206 23.41 8.61 -2.54
N PHE A 207 23.17 7.66 -3.44
CA PHE A 207 23.91 7.56 -4.70
C PHE A 207 23.73 8.82 -5.55
N LEU A 208 22.48 9.30 -5.71
CA LEU A 208 22.20 10.52 -6.47
C LEU A 208 22.88 11.72 -5.83
N SER A 209 22.80 11.88 -4.50
CA SER A 209 23.46 12.98 -3.80
C SER A 209 24.97 12.99 -4.00
N ILE A 210 25.63 11.81 -3.91
CA ILE A 210 27.07 11.67 -4.17
C ILE A 210 27.40 11.96 -5.63
N PHE A 211 26.59 11.45 -6.57
CA PHE A 211 26.87 11.56 -8.01
C PHE A 211 26.63 12.96 -8.56
N THR A 212 25.57 13.64 -8.13
CA THR A 212 25.23 14.99 -8.58
C THR A 212 25.92 16.08 -7.76
N GLY A 213 26.47 15.74 -6.59
CA GLY A 213 27.04 16.71 -5.65
C GLY A 213 26.00 17.61 -4.97
N GLU A 214 24.71 17.25 -5.05
CA GLU A 214 23.60 18.03 -4.52
C GLU A 214 23.05 17.37 -3.26
N GLU A 215 23.05 18.11 -2.14
CA GLU A 215 22.51 17.63 -0.87
C GLU A 215 20.98 17.66 -0.83
N THR A 216 20.35 18.37 -1.78
CA THR A 216 18.89 18.50 -1.88
C THR A 216 18.18 17.14 -1.99
N PHE A 217 18.84 16.13 -2.58
CA PHE A 217 18.30 14.77 -2.64
C PHE A 217 18.14 14.11 -1.26
N LEU A 218 18.93 14.49 -0.26
CA LEU A 218 18.83 13.96 1.10
C LEU A 218 17.57 14.45 1.83
N MET A 219 16.98 15.58 1.43
CA MET A 219 15.71 16.06 2.01
C MET A 219 14.58 15.04 1.78
N PHE A 220 14.63 14.27 0.68
CA PHE A 220 13.64 13.22 0.39
C PHE A 220 13.76 11.99 1.31
N LEU A 221 14.82 11.89 2.13
CA LEU A 221 14.95 10.86 3.15
C LEU A 221 13.80 10.94 4.19
N GLY A 222 13.15 12.11 4.32
CA GLY A 222 11.95 12.31 5.13
C GLY A 222 10.73 11.46 4.70
N VAL A 223 10.75 10.85 3.52
CA VAL A 223 9.73 9.90 3.08
C VAL A 223 9.90 8.52 3.74
N LEU A 224 11.12 8.14 4.17
CA LEU A 224 11.40 6.82 4.74
C LEU A 224 10.61 6.53 6.03
N PRO A 225 10.50 7.45 7.01
CA PRO A 225 9.65 7.23 8.18
C PRO A 225 8.19 6.96 7.82
N ILE A 226 7.67 7.59 6.77
CA ILE A 226 6.29 7.38 6.30
C ILE A 226 6.13 5.97 5.75
N ILE A 227 7.05 5.54 4.88
CA ILE A 227 7.07 4.17 4.32
C ILE A 227 7.20 3.13 5.45
N TRP A 228 8.07 3.39 6.42
CA TRP A 228 8.30 2.51 7.56
C TRP A 228 7.07 2.36 8.46
N ILE A 229 6.46 3.46 8.89
CA ILE A 229 5.24 3.43 9.72
C ILE A 229 4.11 2.71 8.99
N TYR A 230 3.93 2.99 7.69
CA TYR A 230 2.93 2.30 6.87
C TYR A 230 3.21 0.79 6.80
N GLY A 231 4.45 0.39 6.53
CA GLY A 231 4.85 -1.02 6.49
C GLY A 231 4.64 -1.73 7.83
N MET A 232 5.00 -1.09 8.94
CA MET A 232 4.78 -1.61 10.29
C MET A 232 3.27 -1.81 10.55
N PHE A 233 2.46 -0.80 10.28
CA PHE A 233 1.01 -0.88 10.49
C PHE A 233 0.34 -1.92 9.57
N ASP A 234 0.79 -2.05 8.33
CA ASP A 234 0.33 -3.07 7.40
C ASP A 234 0.66 -4.49 7.90
N ALA A 235 1.87 -4.72 8.42
CA ALA A 235 2.26 -5.99 9.02
C ALA A 235 1.41 -6.34 10.26
N VAL A 236 1.17 -5.38 11.16
CA VAL A 236 0.32 -5.55 12.35
C VAL A 236 -1.12 -5.91 11.96
N GLN A 237 -1.69 -5.23 10.97
CA GLN A 237 -3.04 -5.51 10.49
C GLN A 237 -3.14 -6.90 9.85
N LEU A 238 -2.17 -7.27 9.00
CA LEU A 238 -2.12 -8.59 8.36
C LEU A 238 -1.94 -9.71 9.39
N ALA A 239 -1.11 -9.51 10.40
CA ALA A 239 -0.95 -10.43 11.52
C ALA A 239 -2.29 -10.66 12.22
N GLY A 240 -3.05 -9.58 12.46
CA GLY A 240 -4.40 -9.63 13.05
C GLY A 240 -5.45 -10.32 12.17
N ARG A 241 -5.35 -10.18 10.83
CA ARG A 241 -6.20 -10.87 9.86
C ARG A 241 -5.90 -12.37 9.80
N LYS A 242 -4.63 -12.75 9.67
CA LYS A 242 -4.16 -14.14 9.67
C LYS A 242 -4.55 -14.87 10.97
N SER A 243 -4.46 -14.12 12.07
CA SER A 243 -4.93 -14.46 13.42
C SER A 243 -6.41 -14.91 13.50
N ARG A 244 -7.28 -14.33 12.66
CA ARG A 244 -8.71 -14.64 12.61
C ARG A 244 -9.03 -15.80 11.65
N GLY A 245 -8.01 -16.46 11.10
CA GLY A 245 -8.17 -17.53 10.12
C GLY A 245 -8.38 -17.05 8.67
N GLU A 246 -8.20 -15.76 8.39
CA GLU A 246 -8.27 -15.25 7.01
C GLU A 246 -7.07 -15.78 6.20
N GLN A 247 -7.33 -16.39 5.04
CA GLN A 247 -6.26 -16.72 4.09
C GLN A 247 -5.74 -15.43 3.44
N LEU A 248 -4.47 -15.11 3.70
CA LEU A 248 -3.81 -13.97 3.08
C LEU A 248 -3.29 -14.36 1.70
N ARG A 249 -3.68 -13.61 0.67
CA ARG A 249 -3.01 -13.68 -0.64
C ARG A 249 -1.81 -12.75 -0.64
N ASP A 250 -0.66 -13.26 -1.07
CA ASP A 250 0.55 -12.48 -1.24
C ASP A 250 0.51 -11.74 -2.57
N PHE A 251 0.61 -10.43 -2.51
CA PHE A 251 0.62 -9.54 -3.66
C PHE A 251 1.67 -8.48 -3.43
N SER A 252 2.49 -8.17 -4.45
CA SER A 252 3.37 -7.01 -4.36
C SER A 252 2.53 -5.71 -4.21
N LEU A 253 3.12 -4.67 -3.63
CA LEU A 253 2.42 -3.38 -3.46
C LEU A 253 1.94 -2.82 -4.81
N ILE A 254 2.71 -3.06 -5.86
CA ILE A 254 2.44 -2.63 -7.23
C ILE A 254 1.33 -3.49 -7.85
N GLU A 255 1.37 -4.80 -7.65
CA GLU A 255 0.36 -5.73 -8.17
C GLU A 255 -1.02 -5.52 -7.53
N ARG A 256 -1.07 -5.21 -6.22
CA ARG A 256 -2.31 -4.82 -5.54
C ARG A 256 -2.98 -3.61 -6.22
N TRP A 257 -2.19 -2.67 -6.70
CA TRP A 257 -2.69 -1.52 -7.47
C TRP A 257 -3.20 -1.93 -8.86
N ASP A 258 -2.61 -2.98 -9.43
CA ASP A 258 -2.93 -3.52 -10.75
C ASP A 258 -4.13 -4.50 -10.76
N MET A 259 -4.64 -4.92 -9.59
CA MET A 259 -5.76 -5.86 -9.46
C MET A 259 -7.13 -5.33 -9.88
N GLY A 260 -7.23 -4.09 -10.36
CA GLY A 260 -8.39 -3.60 -11.12
C GLY A 260 -8.35 -4.04 -12.59
N ARG A 261 -7.84 -5.24 -12.86
CA ARG A 261 -7.54 -5.79 -14.19
C ARG A 261 -8.81 -6.39 -14.79
N ASP A 262 -9.74 -5.55 -15.21
CA ASP A 262 -10.94 -5.98 -15.90
C ASP A 262 -10.57 -6.33 -17.35
N GLY A 263 -10.37 -7.62 -17.66
CA GLY A 263 -10.47 -8.28 -18.98
C GLY A 263 -9.65 -7.77 -20.18
N SER A 264 -9.07 -6.57 -20.15
CA SER A 264 -8.55 -5.84 -21.32
C SER A 264 -7.01 -5.80 -21.38
N GLY A 265 -6.31 -6.33 -20.38
CA GLY A 265 -4.85 -6.40 -20.34
C GLY A 265 -4.10 -5.08 -20.12
N LYS A 266 -4.79 -3.95 -19.93
CA LYS A 266 -4.18 -2.65 -19.65
C LYS A 266 -4.13 -2.38 -18.14
N SER A 267 -2.97 -1.98 -17.64
CA SER A 267 -2.71 -1.69 -16.23
C SER A 267 -3.13 -0.26 -15.87
N ARG A 268 -3.82 -0.11 -14.74
CA ARG A 268 -4.20 1.20 -14.21
C ARG A 268 -2.97 2.03 -13.86
N THR A 269 -1.90 1.37 -13.40
CA THR A 269 -0.60 1.99 -13.09
C THR A 269 0.03 2.64 -14.32
N MET A 270 0.01 1.97 -15.47
CA MET A 270 0.55 2.54 -16.71
C MET A 270 -0.28 3.72 -17.17
N GLY A 271 -1.61 3.65 -17.05
CA GLY A 271 -2.49 4.81 -17.30
C GLY A 271 -2.15 6.01 -16.41
N LEU A 272 -1.82 5.77 -15.13
CA LEU A 272 -1.41 6.83 -14.20
C LEU A 272 -0.04 7.43 -14.56
N LEU A 273 0.95 6.58 -14.87
CA LEU A 273 2.28 7.03 -15.28
C LEU A 273 2.22 7.85 -16.58
N LEU A 274 1.42 7.38 -17.55
CA LEU A 274 1.20 8.07 -18.81
C LEU A 274 0.39 9.37 -18.65
N ALA A 275 -0.30 9.60 -17.53
CA ALA A 275 -1.07 10.83 -17.31
C ALA A 275 -0.18 12.07 -17.20
N ILE A 276 1.09 11.89 -16.82
CA ILE A 276 2.09 12.97 -16.76
C ILE A 276 2.30 13.60 -18.13
N VAL A 277 2.17 12.82 -19.20
CA VAL A 277 2.26 13.31 -20.58
C VAL A 277 0.84 13.64 -21.07
N PRO A 278 0.52 14.93 -21.32
CA PRO A 278 -0.82 15.34 -21.72
C PRO A 278 -1.33 14.53 -22.92
N GLY A 279 -2.48 13.86 -22.75
CA GLY A 279 -3.13 13.05 -23.79
C GLY A 279 -2.64 11.60 -23.95
N ALA A 280 -1.47 11.24 -23.41
CA ALA A 280 -0.93 9.88 -23.57
C ALA A 280 -1.74 8.83 -22.78
N ALA A 281 -2.17 9.15 -21.55
CA ALA A 281 -3.06 8.28 -20.77
C ALA A 281 -4.40 8.05 -21.46
N HIS A 282 -5.02 9.07 -22.06
CA HIS A 282 -6.26 8.94 -22.82
C HIS A 282 -6.10 7.97 -23.98
N MET A 283 -5.00 8.10 -24.74
CA MET A 283 -4.69 7.18 -25.82
C MET A 283 -4.46 5.75 -25.30
N TYR A 284 -3.74 5.59 -24.20
CA TYR A 284 -3.56 4.28 -23.58
C TYR A 284 -4.90 3.60 -23.25
N LEU A 285 -5.86 4.36 -22.72
CA LEU A 285 -7.21 3.87 -22.41
C LEU A 285 -8.09 3.63 -23.66
N GLY A 286 -7.66 4.05 -24.85
CA GLY A 286 -8.40 3.91 -26.12
C GLY A 286 -9.16 5.16 -26.56
N LEU A 287 -9.04 6.28 -25.84
CA LEU A 287 -9.64 7.58 -26.15
C LEU A 287 -8.73 8.37 -27.11
N MET A 288 -8.64 7.89 -28.35
CA MET A 288 -7.71 8.42 -29.36
C MET A 288 -7.99 9.88 -29.71
N LYS A 289 -9.25 10.21 -30.00
CA LYS A 289 -9.64 11.56 -30.42
C LYS A 289 -9.36 12.58 -29.32
N ARG A 290 -9.74 12.24 -28.08
CA ARG A 290 -9.52 13.11 -26.92
C ARG A 290 -8.03 13.28 -26.61
N GLY A 291 -7.28 12.18 -26.58
CA GLY A 291 -5.85 12.20 -26.28
C GLY A 291 -5.05 12.99 -27.31
N ALA A 292 -5.30 12.78 -28.60
CA ALA A 292 -4.64 13.54 -29.66
C ALA A 292 -4.94 15.05 -29.58
N GLN A 293 -6.17 15.44 -29.26
CA GLN A 293 -6.52 16.86 -29.10
C GLN A 293 -5.79 17.51 -27.92
N LEU A 294 -5.65 16.80 -26.78
CA LEU A 294 -4.89 17.29 -25.64
C LEU A 294 -3.39 17.38 -25.95
N MET A 295 -2.82 16.41 -26.69
CA MET A 295 -1.43 16.49 -27.16
C MET A 295 -1.21 17.69 -28.07
N ILE A 296 -2.07 17.87 -29.09
CA ILE A 296 -1.99 19.00 -30.02
C ILE A 296 -2.14 20.32 -29.27
N LEU A 297 -3.06 20.41 -28.32
CA LEU A 297 -3.27 21.62 -27.52
C LEU A 297 -2.03 21.93 -26.66
N PHE A 298 -1.47 20.94 -25.96
CA PHE A 298 -0.33 21.13 -25.08
C PHE A 298 0.94 21.47 -25.85
N PHE A 299 1.41 20.58 -26.73
CA PHE A 299 2.64 20.80 -27.51
C PHE A 299 2.49 21.95 -28.50
N GLY A 300 1.31 22.09 -29.12
CA GLY A 300 1.01 23.20 -30.00
C GLY A 300 1.02 24.54 -29.27
N SER A 301 0.50 24.60 -28.03
CA SER A 301 0.60 25.83 -27.25
C SER A 301 2.04 26.21 -26.94
N ILE A 302 2.90 25.26 -26.54
CA ILE A 302 4.33 25.53 -26.30
C ILE A 302 4.98 26.09 -27.56
N TYR A 303 4.79 25.41 -28.70
CA TYR A 303 5.36 25.82 -29.97
C TYR A 303 4.89 27.22 -30.42
N ILE A 304 3.57 27.48 -30.37
CA ILE A 304 3.02 28.78 -30.76
C ILE A 304 3.53 29.89 -29.84
N LEU A 305 3.58 29.64 -28.52
CA LEU A 305 4.04 30.61 -27.53
C LEU A 305 5.52 30.94 -27.72
N ASP A 306 6.35 29.94 -28.00
CA ASP A 306 7.78 30.10 -28.28
C ASP A 306 8.01 30.89 -29.58
N VAL A 307 7.39 30.46 -30.69
CA VAL A 307 7.55 31.09 -32.00
C VAL A 307 7.08 32.55 -32.00
N LEU A 308 5.96 32.85 -31.33
CA LEU A 308 5.44 34.21 -31.24
C LEU A 308 6.06 35.05 -30.12
N GLY A 309 6.95 34.47 -29.30
CA GLY A 309 7.61 35.18 -28.19
C GLY A 309 6.64 35.63 -27.09
N LEU A 310 5.60 34.83 -26.83
CA LEU A 310 4.48 35.15 -25.94
C LEU A 310 4.78 34.79 -24.48
N SER A 311 5.88 35.31 -23.93
CA SER A 311 6.36 34.95 -22.59
C SER A 311 5.31 35.15 -21.49
N ILE A 312 4.50 36.21 -21.58
CA ILE A 312 3.44 36.49 -20.60
C ILE A 312 2.33 35.43 -20.60
N PHE A 313 2.15 34.68 -21.68
CA PHE A 313 1.14 33.63 -21.79
C PHE A 313 1.69 32.24 -21.47
N LEU A 314 2.97 32.10 -21.07
CA LEU A 314 3.55 30.82 -20.67
C LEU A 314 2.80 30.19 -19.48
N PHE A 315 2.08 30.96 -18.66
CA PHE A 315 1.22 30.40 -17.61
C PHE A 315 0.09 29.52 -18.14
N LEU A 316 -0.31 29.64 -19.42
CA LEU A 316 -1.28 28.74 -20.03
C LEU A 316 -0.74 27.31 -20.14
N VAL A 317 0.57 27.12 -20.29
CA VAL A 317 1.15 25.78 -20.47
C VAL A 317 0.93 24.92 -19.23
N PRO A 318 1.29 25.35 -18.00
CA PRO A 318 0.92 24.63 -16.79
C PRO A 318 -0.59 24.45 -16.63
N LEU A 319 -1.40 25.45 -16.99
CA LEU A 319 -2.86 25.36 -16.88
C LEU A 319 -3.45 24.24 -17.77
N ILE A 320 -3.02 24.18 -19.03
CA ILE A 320 -3.39 23.13 -19.98
C ILE A 320 -2.88 21.78 -19.49
N TRP A 321 -1.66 21.72 -18.97
CA TRP A 321 -1.09 20.49 -18.40
C TRP A 321 -1.92 19.97 -17.24
N PHE A 322 -2.24 20.81 -16.24
CA PHE A 322 -3.06 20.42 -15.10
C PHE A 322 -4.43 19.93 -15.54
N TYR A 323 -5.07 20.63 -16.48
CA TYR A 323 -6.35 20.17 -17.04
C TYR A 323 -6.22 18.77 -17.65
N ALA A 324 -5.23 18.55 -18.51
CA ALA A 324 -5.00 17.26 -19.16
C ALA A 324 -4.67 16.15 -18.15
N PHE A 325 -3.86 16.47 -17.14
CA PHE A 325 -3.46 15.56 -16.07
C PHE A 325 -4.66 15.13 -15.23
N PHE A 326 -5.45 16.07 -14.71
CA PHE A 326 -6.64 15.74 -13.93
C PHE A 326 -7.70 15.02 -14.75
N ASP A 327 -7.87 15.39 -16.02
CA ASP A 327 -8.78 14.69 -16.91
C ASP A 327 -8.32 13.23 -17.14
N ALA A 328 -7.02 13.00 -17.34
CA ALA A 328 -6.45 11.65 -17.42
C ALA A 328 -6.69 10.85 -16.13
N LEU A 329 -6.45 11.44 -14.94
CA LEU A 329 -6.72 10.79 -13.65
C LEU A 329 -8.18 10.35 -13.51
N GLN A 330 -9.12 11.19 -13.94
CA GLN A 330 -10.54 10.86 -13.91
C GLN A 330 -10.87 9.69 -14.84
N GLN A 331 -10.30 9.67 -16.06
CA GLN A 331 -10.53 8.57 -17.01
C GLN A 331 -9.92 7.25 -16.52
N VAL A 332 -8.72 7.29 -15.96
CA VAL A 332 -8.05 6.12 -15.35
C VAL A 332 -8.85 5.58 -14.16
N GLY A 333 -9.50 6.46 -13.39
CA GLY A 333 -10.39 6.09 -12.29
C GLY A 333 -11.71 5.44 -12.73
N ARG A 334 -12.25 5.84 -13.89
CA ARG A 334 -13.45 5.24 -14.51
C ARG A 334 -13.15 3.95 -15.27
N TYR A 335 -11.90 3.76 -15.69
CA TYR A 335 -11.46 2.56 -16.39
C TYR A 335 -11.76 1.29 -15.59
N GLY A 336 -12.44 0.34 -16.24
CA GLY A 336 -12.92 -0.92 -15.67
C GLY A 336 -14.33 -0.87 -15.06
N ARG A 337 -14.79 0.31 -14.63
CA ARG A 337 -16.13 0.48 -14.02
C ARG A 337 -17.21 0.87 -15.02
N GLU A 338 -16.84 1.70 -16.01
CA GLU A 338 -17.75 2.26 -17.00
C GLU A 338 -17.17 2.08 -18.40
N PRO A 339 -18.02 1.85 -19.43
CA PRO A 339 -17.56 1.85 -20.82
C PRO A 339 -17.09 3.25 -21.21
N LEU A 340 -15.78 3.38 -21.48
CA LEU A 340 -15.19 4.63 -21.94
C LEU A 340 -15.57 4.88 -23.41
N VAL A 341 -16.23 6.00 -23.69
CA VAL A 341 -16.59 6.44 -25.04
C VAL A 341 -15.64 7.55 -25.48
N ASP A 342 -15.02 7.41 -26.65
CA ASP A 342 -14.08 8.39 -27.24
C ASP A 342 -14.80 9.65 -27.74
N LYS A 343 -15.16 10.51 -26.79
CA LYS A 343 -15.71 11.84 -27.06
C LYS A 343 -14.57 12.84 -27.26
N PRO A 344 -14.54 13.59 -28.38
CA PRO A 344 -13.56 14.64 -28.57
C PRO A 344 -13.70 15.72 -27.49
N LEU A 345 -12.58 16.39 -27.17
CA LEU A 345 -12.57 17.57 -26.29
C LEU A 345 -13.31 18.74 -26.94
N LEU A 346 -13.18 18.89 -28.26
CA LEU A 346 -13.84 19.90 -29.06
C LEU A 346 -14.70 19.23 -30.13
N ASP A 347 -16.03 19.30 -30.00
CA ASP A 347 -16.97 18.66 -30.93
C ASP A 347 -16.79 19.14 -32.38
N ASN A 348 -16.44 20.41 -32.57
CA ASN A 348 -16.21 21.02 -33.89
C ASN A 348 -14.75 20.97 -34.36
N PHE A 349 -13.92 20.09 -33.81
CA PHE A 349 -12.51 20.01 -34.18
C PHE A 349 -12.32 19.52 -35.62
N GLU A 350 -13.09 18.53 -36.05
CA GLU A 350 -12.98 17.95 -37.39
C GLU A 350 -13.31 19.00 -38.48
N ALA A 351 -14.31 19.85 -38.25
CA ALA A 351 -14.66 20.95 -39.15
C ALA A 351 -13.58 22.05 -39.24
N ASN A 352 -12.79 22.25 -38.18
CA ASN A 352 -11.79 23.32 -38.09
C ASN A 352 -10.35 22.86 -38.38
N ARG A 353 -10.14 21.58 -38.71
CA ARG A 353 -8.80 21.02 -38.96
C ARG A 353 -8.05 21.72 -40.09
N GLY A 354 -8.76 22.15 -41.13
CA GLY A 354 -8.17 22.91 -42.24
C GLY A 354 -7.53 24.22 -41.79
N TRP A 355 -8.21 24.97 -40.93
CA TRP A 355 -7.67 26.22 -40.35
C TRP A 355 -6.45 25.98 -39.47
N LEU A 356 -6.45 24.87 -38.72
CA LEU A 356 -5.30 24.46 -37.90
C LEU A 356 -4.08 24.15 -38.78
N GLY A 357 -4.28 23.48 -39.92
CA GLY A 357 -3.23 23.22 -40.90
C GLY A 357 -2.66 24.50 -41.51
N VAL A 358 -3.53 25.43 -41.93
CA VAL A 358 -3.11 26.74 -42.47
C VAL A 358 -2.31 27.53 -41.43
N LEU A 359 -2.76 27.56 -40.18
CA LEU A 359 -2.03 28.20 -39.08
C LEU A 359 -0.62 27.60 -38.91
N LEU A 360 -0.51 26.28 -38.95
CA LEU A 360 0.77 25.58 -38.80
C LEU A 360 1.73 25.87 -39.95
N VAL A 361 1.22 25.91 -41.19
CA VAL A 361 2.01 26.27 -42.38
C VAL A 361 2.50 27.72 -42.29
N ALA A 362 1.62 28.65 -41.89
CA ALA A 362 1.99 30.06 -41.73
C ALA A 362 3.08 30.26 -40.66
N LEU A 363 2.96 29.59 -39.51
CA LEU A 363 3.96 29.62 -38.45
C LEU A 363 5.30 28.99 -38.89
N GLY A 364 5.24 27.86 -39.59
CA GLY A 364 6.43 27.21 -40.14
C GLY A 364 7.16 28.09 -41.16
N LEU A 365 6.42 28.74 -42.06
CA LEU A 365 6.99 29.69 -43.03
C LEU A 365 7.62 30.90 -42.34
N TYR A 366 6.95 31.45 -41.32
CA TYR A 366 7.51 32.53 -40.50
C TYR A 366 8.82 32.11 -39.82
N TYR A 367 8.87 30.90 -39.26
CA TYR A 367 10.09 30.39 -38.62
C TYR A 367 11.24 30.21 -39.62
N VAL A 368 10.96 29.67 -40.81
CA VAL A 368 11.95 29.57 -41.90
C VAL A 368 12.46 30.95 -42.30
N LEU A 369 11.58 31.93 -42.45
CA LEU A 369 11.95 33.29 -42.81
C LEU A 369 12.88 33.91 -41.75
N LYS A 370 12.53 33.74 -40.47
CA LYS A 370 13.32 34.24 -39.34
C LYS A 370 14.70 33.57 -39.23
N THR A 371 14.76 32.25 -39.39
CA THR A 371 15.97 31.48 -39.11
C THR A 371 16.93 31.40 -40.30
N LEU A 372 16.42 31.33 -41.53
CA LEU A 372 17.25 31.21 -42.74
C LEU A 372 17.37 32.52 -43.51
N VAL A 373 16.26 33.24 -43.69
CA VAL A 373 16.24 34.40 -44.60
C VAL A 373 16.79 35.64 -43.95
N MET A 374 16.46 35.93 -42.69
CA MET A 374 16.98 37.13 -42.01
C MET A 374 18.51 37.13 -41.92
N PRO A 375 19.19 36.05 -41.46
CA PRO A 375 20.66 36.04 -41.43
C PRO A 375 21.30 36.16 -42.83
N PHE A 376 20.64 35.65 -43.87
CA PHE A 376 21.12 35.76 -45.24
C PHE A 376 21.01 37.19 -45.76
N ILE A 377 19.91 37.90 -45.47
CA ILE A 377 19.76 39.32 -45.80
C ILE A 377 20.84 40.14 -45.10
N ASP A 378 21.09 39.89 -43.82
CA ASP A 378 22.11 40.61 -43.05
C ASP A 378 23.51 40.41 -43.64
N LEU A 379 23.80 39.21 -44.15
CA LEU A 379 25.09 38.87 -44.75
C LEU A 379 25.31 39.48 -46.15
N TYR A 380 24.30 39.43 -47.02
CA TYR A 380 24.44 39.82 -48.44
C TYR A 380 23.92 41.22 -48.77
N LEU A 381 23.01 41.77 -47.97
CA LEU A 381 22.38 43.08 -48.18
C LEU A 381 22.36 43.88 -46.85
N PRO A 382 23.52 44.35 -46.36
CA PRO A 382 23.61 45.04 -45.05
C PRO A 382 22.76 46.31 -44.98
N THR A 383 22.50 46.96 -46.12
CA THR A 383 21.61 48.13 -46.21
C THR A 383 20.16 47.84 -45.82
N LEU A 384 19.73 46.57 -45.87
CA LEU A 384 18.40 46.12 -45.44
C LEU A 384 18.39 45.52 -44.02
N GLY A 385 19.50 45.61 -43.26
CA GLY A 385 19.59 45.06 -41.90
C GLY A 385 18.59 45.64 -40.90
N PHE A 386 18.03 46.82 -41.17
CA PHE A 386 16.94 47.41 -40.36
C PHE A 386 15.69 46.50 -40.29
N LEU A 387 15.51 45.58 -41.25
CA LEU A 387 14.42 44.60 -41.22
C LEU A 387 14.50 43.68 -39.99
N HIS A 388 15.71 43.39 -39.49
CA HIS A 388 15.90 42.63 -38.25
C HIS A 388 15.38 43.39 -37.04
N GLU A 389 15.62 44.70 -36.98
CA GLU A 389 15.11 45.56 -35.91
C GLU A 389 13.59 45.68 -35.94
N LEU A 390 12.95 45.53 -37.10
CA LEU A 390 11.49 45.53 -37.23
C LEU A 390 10.82 44.21 -36.82
N GLU A 391 11.56 43.10 -36.75
CA GLU A 391 11.00 41.76 -36.44
C GLU A 391 10.19 41.73 -35.14
N PRO A 392 10.69 42.27 -34.00
CA PRO A 392 9.94 42.22 -32.74
C PRO A 392 8.65 43.05 -32.81
N TYR A 393 8.67 44.18 -33.52
CA TYR A 393 7.50 45.04 -33.69
C TYR A 393 6.43 44.38 -34.55
N ILE A 394 6.83 43.75 -35.67
CA ILE A 394 5.92 43.01 -36.55
C ILE A 394 5.33 41.81 -35.78
N ARG A 395 6.16 41.04 -35.07
CA ARG A 395 5.70 39.91 -34.25
C ARG A 395 4.67 40.34 -33.22
N ASN A 396 4.96 41.40 -32.47
CA ASN A 396 4.04 41.94 -31.46
C ASN A 396 2.76 42.49 -32.09
N ALA A 397 2.82 43.13 -33.26
CA ALA A 397 1.66 43.61 -33.98
C ALA A 397 0.75 42.46 -34.45
N VAL A 398 1.33 41.39 -35.01
CA VAL A 398 0.59 40.17 -35.39
C VAL A 398 -0.08 39.54 -34.17
N VAL A 399 0.65 39.41 -33.07
CA VAL A 399 0.11 38.92 -31.79
C VAL A 399 -1.08 39.77 -31.31
N ALA A 400 -0.93 41.11 -31.30
CA ALA A 400 -1.98 42.01 -30.87
C ALA A 400 -3.24 41.87 -31.75
N LEU A 401 -3.07 41.79 -33.06
CA LEU A 401 -4.17 41.55 -34.00
C LEU A 401 -4.86 40.19 -33.77
N LEU A 402 -4.09 39.13 -33.49
CA LEU A 402 -4.63 37.81 -33.17
C LEU A 402 -5.43 37.83 -31.86
N LEU A 403 -4.96 38.53 -30.83
CA LEU A 403 -5.66 38.66 -29.55
C LEU A 403 -6.94 39.48 -29.69
N ILE A 404 -6.90 40.61 -30.41
CA ILE A 404 -8.08 41.45 -30.66
C ILE A 404 -9.12 40.67 -31.47
N GLY A 405 -8.70 40.03 -32.57
CA GLY A 405 -9.58 39.21 -33.41
C GLY A 405 -10.15 38.01 -32.67
N GLY A 406 -9.33 37.32 -31.88
CA GLY A 406 -9.75 36.21 -31.01
C GLY A 406 -10.78 36.64 -29.98
N GLY A 407 -10.55 37.78 -29.30
CA GLY A 407 -11.49 38.39 -28.36
C GLY A 407 -12.83 38.73 -29.02
N PHE A 408 -12.82 39.33 -30.21
CA PHE A 408 -14.05 39.65 -30.94
C PHE A 408 -14.84 38.40 -31.34
N LYS A 409 -14.14 37.34 -31.78
CA LYS A 409 -14.76 36.04 -32.11
C LYS A 409 -15.42 35.40 -30.88
N LEU A 410 -14.77 35.44 -29.72
CA LEU A 410 -15.32 34.95 -28.45
C LEU A 410 -16.60 35.70 -28.04
N MET A 411 -16.60 37.03 -28.17
CA MET A 411 -17.78 37.86 -27.87
C MET A 411 -18.97 37.54 -28.78
N LYS A 412 -18.74 37.27 -30.07
CA LYS A 412 -19.80 36.93 -31.03
C LYS A 412 -20.40 35.55 -30.78
N THR A 413 -19.59 34.57 -30.36
CA THR A 413 -20.06 33.23 -30.00
C THR A 413 -20.92 33.24 -28.74
N GLY A 414 -20.59 34.08 -27.75
CA GLY A 414 -21.40 34.23 -26.53
C GLY A 414 -22.83 34.74 -26.76
N ARG A 415 -23.08 35.51 -27.83
CA ARG A 415 -24.44 35.96 -28.22
C ARG A 415 -25.27 34.88 -28.89
N ARG A 416 -24.66 33.97 -29.66
CA ARG A 416 -25.37 32.86 -30.34
C ARG A 416 -25.72 31.70 -29.42
N ALA A 417 -25.14 31.62 -28.22
CA ALA A 417 -25.50 30.62 -27.22
C ALA A 417 -26.62 31.09 -26.26
N ARG A 418 -26.98 32.39 -26.30
CA ARG A 418 -28.06 33.00 -25.50
C ARG A 418 -29.33 33.32 -26.29
N ALA A 419 -29.30 33.17 -27.61
CA ALA A 419 -30.44 33.26 -28.52
C ALA A 419 -30.68 31.86 -29.08
#